data_AF-A0A1M5RRW4-F1
#
_entry.id   AF-A0A1M5RRW4-F1
#
_cell.length_a   1.000
_cell.length_b   1.000
_cell.length_c   1.000
_cell.angle_alpha   90.00
_cell.angle_beta   90.00
_cell.angle_gamma   90.00
#
_symmetry.space_group_name_H-M   'P 1'
#
loop_
_entity.id
_entity.type
_entity.pdbx_description
1 polymer ?
#
loop_
_entity_poly.entity_id
_entity_poly.type
_entity_poly.pdbx_seq_one_letter_code
_entity_poly.pdbx_strand_id
1 'polypeptide(L)'
;MYWYHSPFMWHDGWFGWFGWLMPIIGIVVFIFVAFLIYKLLKHIFTASSFHNDTYSETTNKSLKILNERFARGEINEEEYKRLKNIILKG
;
A
#
# COMPACT_ATOMS: atom_id res chain seq x y z
N MET A 1 19.51 -29.36 -57.27
CA MET A 1 19.30 -29.58 -55.81
C MET A 1 19.06 -28.22 -55.18
N TYR A 2 17.81 -27.96 -54.78
CA TYR A 2 17.39 -26.70 -54.20
C TYR A 2 17.86 -26.62 -52.74
N TRP A 3 18.85 -25.79 -52.49
CA TRP A 3 19.13 -25.32 -51.14
C TRP A 3 18.46 -23.95 -51.00
N TYR A 4 17.20 -23.95 -50.58
CA TYR A 4 16.58 -22.77 -50.01
C TYR A 4 17.29 -22.49 -48.68
N HIS A 5 18.36 -21.72 -48.76
CA HIS A 5 18.67 -20.82 -47.66
C HIS A 5 17.53 -19.82 -47.65
N SER A 6 16.67 -19.90 -46.64
CA SER A 6 15.86 -18.76 -46.24
C SER A 6 16.79 -17.87 -45.41
N PRO A 7 17.42 -16.83 -45.98
CA PRO A 7 17.76 -15.72 -45.11
C PRO A 7 16.40 -15.27 -44.60
N PHE A 8 16.25 -15.23 -43.29
CA PHE A 8 15.20 -14.46 -42.69
C PHE A 8 15.34 -13.04 -43.24
N MET A 9 14.62 -12.74 -44.33
CA MET A 9 14.48 -11.42 -44.90
C MET A 9 13.53 -10.71 -43.95
N TRP A 10 14.09 -10.39 -42.78
CA TRP A 10 13.54 -9.40 -41.90
C TRP A 10 13.32 -8.15 -42.74
N HIS A 11 12.09 -7.68 -42.67
CA HIS A 11 11.54 -6.53 -43.34
C HIS A 11 12.30 -5.25 -42.94
N ASP A 12 13.56 -5.09 -43.39
CA ASP A 12 14.46 -3.97 -43.04
C ASP A 12 14.15 -2.69 -43.84
N GLY A 13 12.89 -2.48 -44.22
CA GLY A 13 12.48 -1.28 -44.97
C GLY A 13 11.75 -0.24 -44.13
N TRP A 14 11.02 -0.64 -43.10
CA TRP A 14 10.07 0.25 -42.39
C TRP A 14 10.40 0.46 -40.90
N PHE A 15 11.18 -0.45 -40.30
CA PHE A 15 11.50 -0.43 -38.87
C PHE A 15 12.81 0.30 -38.51
N GLY A 16 13.59 0.79 -39.48
CA GLY A 16 14.88 1.42 -39.21
C GLY A 16 14.79 2.73 -38.40
N TRP A 17 13.79 3.58 -38.68
CA TRP A 17 13.58 4.86 -37.97
C TRP A 17 12.56 4.77 -36.82
N PHE A 18 11.79 3.70 -36.70
CA PHE A 18 10.87 3.49 -35.56
C PHE A 18 11.36 2.42 -34.58
N GLY A 19 12.41 1.67 -34.92
CA GLY A 19 12.94 0.57 -34.12
C GLY A 19 13.60 1.00 -32.80
N TRP A 20 14.05 2.25 -32.71
CA TRP A 20 14.60 2.87 -31.50
C TRP A 20 13.53 3.46 -30.59
N LEU A 21 12.31 3.71 -31.10
CA LEU A 21 11.16 4.14 -30.30
C LEU A 21 10.46 2.98 -29.59
N MET A 22 10.50 1.78 -30.17
CA MET A 22 9.94 0.56 -29.57
C MET A 22 10.50 0.21 -28.18
N PRO A 23 11.83 0.23 -27.93
CA PRO A 23 12.35 -0.04 -26.58
C PRO A 23 11.98 1.07 -25.57
N ILE A 24 11.83 2.32 -26.02
CA ILE A 24 11.43 3.45 -25.16
C ILE A 24 9.98 3.25 -24.70
N ILE A 25 9.07 2.88 -25.60
CA ILE A 25 7.69 2.52 -25.25
C ILE A 25 7.67 1.36 -24.25
N GLY A 26 8.51 0.33 -24.48
CA GLY A 26 8.61 -0.82 -23.57
C GLY A 26 9.03 -0.42 -22.15
N ILE A 27 10.01 0.47 -22.03
CA ILE A 27 10.47 1.00 -20.72
C ILE A 27 9.36 1.81 -20.04
N VAL A 28 8.65 2.67 -20.77
CA VAL A 28 7.54 3.46 -20.20
C VAL A 28 6.43 2.55 -19.67
N VAL A 29 6.04 1.53 -20.44
CA VAL A 29 5.03 0.54 -20.02
C VAL A 29 5.53 -0.24 -18.80
N PHE A 30 6.80 -0.65 -18.78
CA PHE A 30 7.39 -1.36 -17.65
C PHE A 30 7.36 -0.53 -16.37
N ILE A 31 7.78 0.74 -16.44
CA ILE A 31 7.72 1.68 -15.31
C ILE A 31 6.27 1.88 -14.84
N PHE A 32 5.33 2.02 -15.77
CA PHE A 32 3.92 2.17 -15.47
C PHE A 32 3.33 0.95 -14.74
N VAL A 33 3.64 -0.26 -15.23
CA VAL A 33 3.23 -1.52 -14.59
C VAL A 33 3.86 -1.66 -13.20
N ALA A 34 5.15 -1.38 -13.07
CA ALA A 34 5.84 -1.39 -11.77
C ALA A 34 5.23 -0.38 -10.78
N PHE A 35 4.86 0.82 -11.25
CA PHE A 35 4.17 1.83 -10.44
C PHE A 35 2.79 1.37 -9.99
N LEU A 36 2.01 0.72 -10.87
CA LEU A 36 0.71 0.15 -10.52
C LEU A 36 0.84 -0.94 -9.45
N ILE A 37 1.83 -1.84 -9.59
CA ILE A 37 2.11 -2.89 -8.61
C ILE A 37 2.53 -2.26 -7.28
N TYR A 38 3.44 -1.28 -7.30
CA TYR A 38 3.84 -0.56 -6.09
C TYR A 38 2.65 0.11 -5.39
N LYS A 39 1.78 0.78 -6.14
CA LYS A 39 0.57 1.42 -5.59
C LYS A 39 -0.40 0.38 -5.02
N LEU A 40 -0.57 -0.77 -5.67
CA LEU A 40 -1.43 -1.84 -5.21
C LEU A 40 -0.88 -2.48 -3.93
N LEU A 41 0.41 -2.78 -3.88
CA LEU A 41 1.09 -3.27 -2.67
C LEU A 41 0.97 -2.24 -1.55
N LYS A 42 1.26 -0.96 -1.82
CA LYS A 42 1.06 0.11 -0.85
C LYS A 42 -0.39 0.16 -0.37
N HIS A 43 -1.37 0.04 -1.25
CA HIS A 43 -2.78 0.06 -0.85
C HIS A 43 -3.16 -1.14 0.02
N ILE A 44 -2.64 -2.33 -0.28
CA ILE A 44 -2.87 -3.55 0.53
C ILE A 44 -2.20 -3.44 1.90
N PHE A 45 -0.92 -3.03 1.95
CA PHE A 45 -0.18 -2.84 3.20
C PHE A 45 -0.67 -1.63 4.02
N THR A 46 -1.15 -0.57 3.36
CA THR A 46 -1.74 0.59 4.04
C THR A 46 -3.18 0.31 4.48
N ALA A 47 -3.95 -0.51 3.74
CA ALA A 47 -5.28 -0.95 4.17
C ALA A 47 -5.21 -1.82 5.44
N SER A 48 -4.12 -2.57 5.66
CA SER A 48 -3.85 -3.22 6.95
C SER A 48 -3.42 -2.27 8.08
N SER A 49 -2.99 -1.04 7.77
CA SER A 49 -2.74 0.00 8.77
C SER A 49 -4.02 0.80 9.12
N PHE A 50 -4.94 0.98 8.18
CA PHE A 50 -6.19 1.71 8.45
C PHE A 50 -7.16 0.98 9.40
N HIS A 51 -7.04 -0.34 9.56
CA HIS A 51 -7.84 -1.07 10.54
C HIS A 51 -7.25 -1.05 11.96
N ASN A 52 -5.94 -0.79 12.10
CA ASN A 52 -5.28 -0.69 13.41
C ASN A 52 -5.22 0.75 13.94
N ASP A 53 -5.17 1.75 13.06
CA ASP A 53 -5.18 3.17 13.49
C ASP A 53 -6.51 3.58 14.10
N THR A 54 -7.64 3.09 13.58
CA THR A 54 -8.96 3.40 14.15
C THR A 54 -9.07 2.89 15.59
N TYR A 55 -8.59 1.67 15.86
CA TYR A 55 -8.62 1.08 17.20
C TYR A 55 -7.71 1.85 18.17
N SER A 56 -6.48 2.13 17.75
CA SER A 56 -5.52 2.92 18.52
C SER A 56 -6.06 4.32 18.84
N GLU A 57 -6.71 4.98 17.88
CA GLU A 57 -7.28 6.31 18.08
C GLU A 57 -8.48 6.27 19.05
N THR A 58 -9.35 5.26 18.96
CA THR A 58 -10.48 5.08 19.89
C THR A 58 -10.04 4.74 21.31
N THR A 59 -9.01 3.92 21.46
CA THR A 59 -8.43 3.55 22.77
C THR A 59 -7.79 4.76 23.43
N ASN A 60 -7.05 5.58 22.67
CA ASN A 60 -6.47 6.83 23.17
C ASN A 60 -7.55 7.85 23.60
N LYS A 61 -8.61 8.03 22.80
CA LYS A 61 -9.74 8.90 23.15
C LYS A 61 -10.45 8.43 24.43
N SER A 62 -10.69 7.12 24.55
CA SER A 62 -11.35 6.52 25.72
C SER A 62 -10.53 6.68 27.00
N LEU A 63 -9.21 6.46 26.93
CA LEU A 63 -8.29 6.68 28.05
C LEU A 63 -8.26 8.16 28.47
N LYS A 64 -8.29 9.09 27.52
CA LYS A 64 -8.31 10.52 27.81
C LYS A 64 -9.56 10.93 28.60
N ILE A 65 -10.73 10.47 28.18
CA ILE A 65 -12.00 10.72 28.89
C ILE A 65 -11.96 10.11 30.29
N LEU A 66 -11.46 8.88 30.42
CA LEU A 66 -11.33 8.21 31.71
C LEU A 66 -10.43 8.99 32.69
N ASN A 67 -9.27 9.47 32.21
CA ASN A 67 -8.36 10.30 33.01
C ASN A 67 -9.00 11.62 33.43
N GLU A 68 -9.76 12.26 32.53
CA GLU A 68 -10.44 13.53 32.84
C GLU A 68 -11.49 13.34 33.95
N ARG A 69 -12.28 12.27 33.89
CA ARG A 69 -13.28 11.97 34.92
C ARG A 69 -12.66 11.63 36.27
N PHE A 70 -11.51 10.94 36.28
CA PHE A 70 -10.74 10.69 37.49
C PHE A 70 -10.18 11.99 38.09
N ALA A 71 -9.63 12.87 37.26
CA ALA A 71 -9.12 14.17 37.70
C ALA A 71 -10.24 15.08 38.25
N ARG A 72 -11.45 14.98 37.72
CA ARG A 72 -12.65 15.65 38.23
C ARG A 72 -13.19 15.04 39.53
N GLY A 73 -12.69 13.86 39.94
CA GLY A 73 -13.17 13.14 41.12
C GLY A 73 -14.55 12.50 40.93
N GLU A 74 -15.01 12.34 39.68
CA GLU A 74 -16.30 11.71 39.37
C GLU A 74 -16.28 10.19 39.53
N ILE A 75 -15.08 9.59 39.55
CA ILE A 75 -14.86 8.15 39.67
C ILE A 75 -13.77 7.87 40.69
N ASN A 76 -13.90 6.75 41.40
CA ASN A 76 -12.91 6.34 42.39
C ASN A 76 -11.71 5.62 41.72
N GLU A 77 -10.61 5.47 42.46
CA GLU A 77 -9.39 4.79 42.00
C GLU A 77 -9.65 3.33 41.58
N GLU A 78 -10.50 2.62 42.30
CA GLU A 78 -10.89 1.23 41.97
C GLU A 78 -11.61 1.15 40.62
N GLU A 79 -12.56 2.07 40.39
CA GLU A 79 -13.30 2.16 39.13
C GLU A 79 -12.38 2.54 37.97
N TYR A 80 -11.48 3.50 38.20
CA TYR A 80 -10.47 3.92 37.23
C TYR A 80 -9.60 2.73 36.78
N LYS A 81 -9.06 1.96 37.73
CA LYS A 81 -8.22 0.80 37.43
C LYS A 81 -8.99 -0.28 36.66
N ARG A 82 -10.25 -0.53 37.02
CA ARG A 82 -11.10 -1.52 36.33
C ARG A 82 -11.37 -1.11 34.87
N LEU A 83 -11.78 0.15 34.64
CA LEU A 83 -12.08 0.66 33.30
C LEU A 83 -10.84 0.75 32.42
N LYS A 84 -9.71 1.19 32.97
CA LYS A 84 -8.42 1.22 32.26
C LYS A 84 -8.02 -0.17 31.76
N ASN A 85 -8.18 -1.20 32.60
CA ASN A 85 -7.90 -2.58 32.20
C ASN A 85 -8.83 -3.09 31.09
N ILE A 86 -10.12 -2.72 31.12
CA ILE A 86 -11.08 -3.10 30.07
C ILE A 86 -10.68 -2.46 28.73
N ILE A 87 -10.32 -1.18 28.73
CA ILE A 87 -9.92 -0.44 27.53
C ILE A 87 -8.60 -0.97 26.94
N LEU A 88 -7.67 -1.41 27.78
CA LEU A 88 -6.36 -1.92 27.33
C LEU A 88 -6.39 -3.41 26.93
N LYS A 89 -7.35 -4.19 27.44
CA LYS A 89 -7.52 -5.61 27.10
C LYS A 89 -8.45 -5.84 25.91
N GLY A 90 -9.21 -4.83 25.53
CA GLY A 90 -10.05 -4.84 24.33
C GLY A 90 -9.22 -4.89 23.06
#